data_AF-A0A382ILH2-F1
#
_entry.id   AF-A0A382ILH2-F1
#
_cell.length_a   1.000
_cell.length_b   1.000
_cell.length_c   1.000
_cell.angle_alpha   90.00
_cell.angle_beta   90.00
_cell.angle_gamma   90.00
#
_symmetry.space_group_name_H-M   'P 1'
#
loop_
_entity.id
_entity.type
_entity.pdbx_description
1 polymer ?
#
loop_
_entity_poly.entity_id
_entity_poly.type
_entity_poly.pdbx_seq_one_letter_code
_entity_poly.pdbx_strand_id
1 'polypeptide(L)'
;VVKRLFDLFVSCGLLLLFAPLILVVSVYIRILLGSPVLFRQRRPGYLGEPFVLYKFRTMLDARDNKGEMLSDSERLTAFGRFLRSTSIDELPEMINVLRGDMSLVGPRPLLFKYLERY
;
A
#
# COMPACT_ATOMS: atom_id res chain seq x y z
N VAL A 1 21.25 -0.26 13.96
CA VAL A 1 20.68 -1.39 14.74
C VAL A 1 19.52 -0.97 15.61
N VAL A 2 19.66 0.00 16.53
CA VAL A 2 18.57 0.45 17.43
C VAL A 2 17.29 0.83 16.69
N LYS A 3 17.40 1.67 15.65
CA LYS A 3 16.26 2.04 14.79
C LYS A 3 15.55 0.83 14.17
N ARG A 4 16.32 -0.15 13.70
CA ARG A 4 15.79 -1.37 13.07
C ARG A 4 14.99 -2.23 14.06
N LEU A 5 15.48 -2.37 15.29
CA LEU A 5 14.77 -3.08 16.35
C LEU A 5 13.48 -2.34 16.71
N PHE A 6 13.55 -1.02 16.88
CA PHE A 6 12.36 -0.19 17.12
C PHE A 6 11.29 -0.38 16.03
N ASP A 7 11.68 -0.25 14.76
CA ASP A 7 10.78 -0.46 13.63
C ASP A 7 10.12 -1.84 13.68
N LEU A 8 10.90 -2.89 13.97
CA LEU A 8 10.39 -4.26 14.04
C LEU A 8 9.39 -4.45 15.18
N PHE A 9 9.72 -4.02 16.40
CA PHE A 9 8.85 -4.17 17.56
C PHE A 9 7.53 -3.41 17.40
N VAL A 10 7.61 -2.16 16.95
CA VAL A 10 6.42 -1.31 16.77
C VAL A 10 5.57 -1.82 15.61
N SER A 11 6.15 -2.17 14.46
CA SER A 11 5.37 -2.71 13.34
C SER A 11 4.72 -4.06 13.67
N CYS A 12 5.40 -4.95 14.40
CA CYS A 12 4.79 -6.18 14.89
C CYS A 12 3.61 -5.90 15.82
N GLY A 13 3.77 -4.99 16.79
CA GLY A 13 2.71 -4.59 17.70
C GLY A 13 1.50 -3.99 16.98
N LEU A 14 1.73 -3.09 16.02
CA LEU A 14 0.68 -2.49 15.20
C LEU A 14 -0.02 -3.52 14.32
N LEU A 15 0.72 -4.46 13.71
CA LEU A 15 0.12 -5.52 12.90
C LEU A 15 -0.78 -6.43 13.74
N LEU A 16 -0.36 -6.79 14.95
CA LEU A 16 -1.18 -7.59 15.87
C LEU A 16 -2.42 -6.81 16.32
N LEU A 17 -2.27 -5.54 16.67
CA LEU A 17 -3.36 -4.67 17.09
C LEU A 17 -4.40 -4.47 15.98
N PHE A 18 -3.94 -4.24 14.75
CA PHE A 18 -4.80 -3.99 13.59
C PHE A 18 -5.14 -5.26 12.79
N ALA A 19 -4.69 -6.45 13.20
CA ALA A 19 -4.98 -7.70 12.50
C ALA A 19 -6.49 -7.93 12.23
N PRO A 20 -7.40 -7.70 13.20
CA PRO A 20 -8.84 -7.84 12.94
C PRO A 20 -9.34 -6.85 11.87
N LEU A 21 -8.87 -5.60 11.92
CA LEU A 21 -9.22 -4.58 10.93
C LEU A 21 -8.70 -4.93 9.54
N ILE A 22 -7.42 -5.36 9.44
CA ILE A 22 -6.79 -5.80 8.20
C ILE A 22 -7.59 -6.95 7.58
N LEU A 23 -8.05 -7.92 8.38
CA LEU A 23 -8.85 -9.03 7.91
C LEU A 23 -10.21 -8.56 7.38
N VAL A 24 -10.94 -7.74 8.14
CA VAL A 24 -12.24 -7.20 7.73
C VAL A 24 -12.10 -6.39 6.43
N VAL A 25 -11.15 -5.47 6.36
CA VAL A 25 -10.89 -4.67 5.15
C VAL A 25 -10.53 -5.57 3.96
N SER A 26 -9.71 -6.60 4.18
CA SER A 26 -9.36 -7.57 3.13
C SER A 26 -10.58 -8.29 2.55
N VAL A 27 -11.52 -8.70 3.40
CA VAL A 27 -12.79 -9.33 2.98
C VAL A 27 -13.65 -8.34 2.21
N TYR A 28 -13.81 -7.10 2.71
CA TYR A 28 -14.58 -6.07 2.03
C TYR A 28 -14.00 -5.72 0.65
N ILE A 29 -12.68 -5.62 0.52
CA ILE A 29 -12.03 -5.41 -0.78
C ILE A 29 -12.30 -6.59 -1.71
N ARG A 30 -12.22 -7.83 -1.19
CA ARG A 30 -12.50 -9.03 -1.99
C ARG A 30 -13.93 -9.04 -2.52
N ILE A 31 -14.90 -8.62 -1.72
CA ILE A 31 -16.32 -8.57 -2.08
C ILE A 31 -16.60 -7.41 -3.05
N LEU A 32 -16.12 -6.20 -2.74
CA LEU A 32 -16.49 -4.97 -3.46
C LEU A 32 -15.66 -4.71 -4.71
N LEU A 33 -14.38 -5.08 -4.70
CA LEU A 33 -13.46 -4.84 -5.82
C LEU A 33 -13.04 -6.14 -6.51
N GLY A 34 -13.12 -7.30 -5.84
CA GLY A 34 -12.67 -8.60 -6.36
C GLY A 34 -11.24 -8.98 -5.95
N SER A 35 -10.53 -9.69 -6.84
CA SER A 35 -9.10 -10.02 -6.68
C SER A 35 -8.24 -9.14 -7.59
N PRO A 36 -7.00 -8.77 -7.21
CA PRO A 36 -6.34 -9.02 -5.93
C PRO A 36 -6.77 -8.04 -4.82
N VAL A 37 -6.61 -8.46 -3.56
CA VAL A 37 -6.88 -7.59 -2.38
C VAL A 37 -5.77 -6.54 -2.20
N LEU A 38 -4.52 -6.95 -2.43
CA LEU A 38 -3.36 -6.08 -2.30
C LEU A 38 -2.99 -5.48 -3.65
N PHE A 39 -2.81 -4.16 -3.65
CA PHE A 39 -2.12 -3.43 -4.69
C PHE A 39 -0.60 -3.52 -4.44
N ARG A 40 0.17 -3.71 -5.52
CA ARG A 40 1.63 -3.87 -5.47
C ARG A 40 2.25 -2.91 -6.47
N GLN A 41 3.22 -2.11 -6.04
CA GLN A 41 3.92 -1.17 -6.91
C GLN A 41 5.41 -1.14 -6.63
N ARG A 42 6.24 -1.18 -7.68
CA ARG A 42 7.68 -1.00 -7.53
C ARG A 42 8.01 0.44 -7.19
N ARG A 43 8.88 0.63 -6.20
CA ARG A 43 9.36 1.93 -5.71
C ARG A 43 10.87 1.87 -5.47
N PRO A 44 11.59 2.99 -5.64
CA PRO A 44 12.98 3.10 -5.19
C PRO A 44 13.02 3.13 -3.66
N GLY A 45 13.86 2.26 -3.10
CA GLY A 45 14.14 2.17 -1.67
C GLY A 45 15.50 2.79 -1.33
N TYR A 46 16.16 2.21 -0.34
CA TYR A 46 17.48 2.64 0.10
C TYR A 46 18.50 2.54 -1.05
N LEU A 47 19.25 3.61 -1.29
CA LEU A 47 20.23 3.74 -2.39
C LEU A 47 19.64 3.48 -3.79
N GLY A 48 18.33 3.67 -3.98
CA GLY A 48 17.67 3.48 -5.26
C GLY A 48 17.30 2.03 -5.58
N GLU A 49 17.61 1.09 -4.67
CA GLU A 49 17.28 -0.33 -4.86
C GLU A 49 15.76 -0.53 -4.92
N PRO A 50 15.24 -1.20 -5.97
CA PRO A 50 13.81 -1.38 -6.15
C PRO A 50 13.22 -2.32 -5.10
N PHE A 51 12.11 -1.93 -4.47
CA PHE A 51 11.29 -2.81 -3.64
C PHE A 51 9.82 -2.74 -4.06
N VAL A 52 9.01 -3.70 -3.59
CA VAL A 52 7.58 -3.76 -3.88
C VAL A 52 6.80 -3.20 -2.70
N LEU A 53 6.20 -2.03 -2.87
CA LEU A 53 5.29 -1.42 -1.90
C LEU A 53 3.95 -2.16 -1.89
N TYR A 54 3.47 -2.53 -0.70
CA TYR A 54 2.17 -3.16 -0.50
C TYR A 54 1.14 -2.16 0.02
N LYS A 55 -0.03 -2.10 -0.63
CA LYS A 55 -1.20 -1.36 -0.16
C LYS A 55 -2.46 -2.20 -0.34
N PHE A 56 -3.54 -1.79 0.30
CA PHE A 56 -4.85 -2.29 -0.10
C PHE A 56 -5.27 -1.72 -1.45
N ARG A 57 -5.94 -2.53 -2.25
CA ARG A 57 -6.51 -2.07 -3.52
C ARG A 57 -7.73 -1.20 -3.24
N THR A 58 -7.68 0.03 -3.76
CA THR A 58 -8.73 1.05 -3.59
C THR A 58 -9.45 1.43 -4.88
N MET A 59 -8.99 0.92 -6.02
CA MET A 59 -9.53 1.23 -7.35
C MET A 59 -10.01 -0.05 -8.06
N LEU A 60 -11.09 0.09 -8.82
CA LEU A 60 -11.61 -0.96 -9.70
C LEU A 60 -10.64 -1.23 -10.85
N ASP A 61 -10.66 -2.47 -11.35
CA ASP A 61 -10.05 -2.85 -12.62
C ASP A 61 -11.07 -2.65 -13.76
N ALA A 62 -11.55 -1.42 -13.91
CA ALA A 62 -12.54 -1.07 -14.91
C ALA A 62 -11.84 -0.58 -16.19
N ARG A 63 -12.28 -1.12 -17.32
CA ARG A 63 -11.75 -0.84 -18.66
C ARG A 63 -12.87 -0.40 -19.59
N ASP A 64 -12.54 0.41 -20.58
CA ASP A 64 -13.47 0.79 -21.64
C ASP A 64 -13.67 -0.36 -22.66
N ASN A 65 -14.52 -0.12 -23.66
CA ASN A 65 -14.80 -1.08 -24.72
C ASN A 65 -13.58 -1.42 -25.60
N LYS A 66 -12.49 -0.63 -25.52
CA LYS A 66 -11.22 -0.86 -26.23
C LYS A 66 -10.21 -1.61 -25.36
N GLY A 67 -10.54 -1.89 -24.10
CA GLY A 67 -9.66 -2.54 -23.14
C GLY A 67 -8.72 -1.58 -22.41
N GLU A 68 -8.84 -0.27 -22.63
CA GLU A 68 -8.04 0.74 -21.94
C GLU A 68 -8.56 0.99 -20.53
N MET A 69 -7.66 1.24 -19.57
CA MET A 69 -8.08 1.54 -18.20
C MET A 69 -8.88 2.85 -18.16
N LEU A 70 -10.03 2.82 -17.47
CA LEU A 70 -10.81 4.02 -17.23
C LEU A 70 -10.04 5.04 -16.37
N SER A 71 -10.53 6.27 -16.34
CA SER A 71 -9.92 7.32 -15.53
C SER A 71 -9.94 6.98 -14.02
N ASP A 72 -9.02 7.58 -13.26
CA ASP A 72 -8.96 7.39 -11.81
C ASP A 72 -10.28 7.76 -11.12
N SER A 73 -10.99 8.78 -11.62
CA SER A 73 -12.30 9.21 -11.10
C SER A 73 -13.39 8.17 -11.28
N GLU A 74 -13.37 7.42 -12.38
CA GLU A 74 -14.34 6.36 -12.67
C GLU A 74 -14.02 5.07 -11.91
N ARG A 75 -12.74 4.83 -11.62
CA ARG A 75 -12.28 3.62 -10.93
C ARG A 75 -12.31 3.73 -9.42
N LEU A 76 -12.32 4.94 -8.87
CA LEU A 76 -12.24 5.17 -7.42
C LEU A 76 -13.64 5.17 -6.77
N THR A 77 -13.95 4.11 -6.03
CA THR A 77 -15.24 3.95 -5.34
C THR A 77 -15.35 4.82 -4.08
N ALA A 78 -16.55 4.97 -3.52
CA ALA A 78 -16.74 5.62 -2.22
C ALA A 78 -15.95 4.91 -1.10
N PHE A 79 -15.95 3.57 -1.12
CA PHE A 79 -15.15 2.75 -0.19
C PHE A 79 -13.64 2.98 -0.40
N GLY A 80 -13.18 3.00 -1.65
CA GLY A 80 -11.79 3.32 -1.98
C GLY A 80 -11.36 4.71 -1.50
N ARG A 81 -12.23 5.72 -1.64
CA ARG A 81 -12.02 7.07 -1.11
C ARG A 81 -11.89 7.06 0.42
N PHE A 82 -12.78 6.36 1.11
CA PHE A 82 -12.74 6.24 2.57
C PHE A 82 -11.43 5.60 3.06
N LEU A 83 -10.98 4.53 2.42
CA LEU A 83 -9.72 3.87 2.78
C LEU A 83 -8.53 4.83 2.63
N ARG A 84 -8.47 5.61 1.54
CA ARG A 84 -7.41 6.60 1.29
C ARG A 84 -7.47 7.77 2.25
N SER A 85 -8.65 8.30 2.57
CA SER A 85 -8.79 9.43 3.48
C SER A 85 -8.42 9.09 4.93
N THR A 86 -8.54 7.82 5.30
CA THR A 86 -8.18 7.29 6.62
C THR A 86 -6.79 6.67 6.67
N SER A 87 -6.08 6.61 5.53
CA SER A 87 -4.79 5.91 5.37
C SER A 87 -4.83 4.41 5.75
N ILE A 88 -6.02 3.82 5.86
CA ILE A 88 -6.18 2.39 6.13
C ILE A 88 -5.58 1.59 4.96
N ASP A 89 -5.58 2.15 3.74
CA ASP A 89 -4.99 1.49 2.58
C ASP A 89 -3.47 1.29 2.69
N GLU A 90 -2.79 2.03 3.56
CA GLU A 90 -1.35 1.94 3.80
C GLU A 90 -0.96 0.91 4.88
N LEU A 91 -1.93 0.34 5.62
CA LEU A 91 -1.63 -0.67 6.64
C LEU A 91 -0.76 -1.85 6.14
N PRO A 92 -0.95 -2.37 4.91
CA PRO A 92 -0.07 -3.41 4.37
C PRO A 92 1.40 -3.01 4.20
N GLU A 93 1.74 -1.72 4.20
CA GLU A 93 3.13 -1.24 4.15
C GLU A 93 3.93 -1.66 5.40
N MET A 94 3.26 -2.00 6.51
CA MET A 94 3.95 -2.59 7.67
C MET A 94 4.71 -3.87 7.32
N ILE A 95 4.27 -4.62 6.30
CA ILE A 95 5.00 -5.78 5.78
C ILE A 95 6.35 -5.35 5.19
N ASN A 96 6.40 -4.21 4.50
CA ASN A 96 7.66 -3.66 3.97
C ASN A 96 8.60 -3.24 5.09
N VAL A 97 8.07 -2.68 6.17
CA VAL A 97 8.85 -2.37 7.36
C VAL A 97 9.41 -3.65 7.99
N LEU A 98 8.60 -4.70 8.18
CA LEU A 98 9.09 -5.98 8.69
C LEU A 98 10.18 -6.59 7.82
N ARG A 99 10.06 -6.49 6.49
CA ARG A 99 11.07 -6.99 5.54
C ARG A 99 12.36 -6.17 5.49
N GLY A 100 12.32 -4.94 6.01
CA GLY A 100 13.46 -4.02 5.98
C GLY A 100 13.56 -3.19 4.70
N ASP A 101 12.53 -3.24 3.84
CA ASP A 101 12.44 -2.40 2.64
C ASP A 101 12.18 -0.94 3.02
N MET A 102 11.49 -0.71 4.15
CA MET A 102 11.09 0.58 4.68
C MET A 102 11.35 0.67 6.18
N SER A 103 11.23 1.90 6.71
CA SER A 103 11.29 2.23 8.14
C SER A 103 10.01 2.96 8.52
N LEU A 104 9.55 2.86 9.77
CA LEU A 104 8.34 3.56 10.23
C LEU A 104 8.46 5.07 10.07
N VAL A 105 9.68 5.59 10.31
CA VAL A 105 10.00 7.01 10.13
C VAL A 105 11.06 7.15 9.04
N GLY A 106 10.70 7.73 7.91
CA GLY A 106 11.60 7.91 6.76
C GLY A 106 10.94 8.71 5.62
N PRO A 107 11.69 9.00 4.55
CA PRO A 107 11.14 9.67 3.37
C PRO A 107 10.11 8.76 2.68
N ARG A 108 9.05 9.37 2.14
CA ARG A 108 8.03 8.63 1.40
C ARG A 108 8.62 8.09 0.08
N PRO A 109 8.48 6.79 -0.24
CA PRO A 109 9.00 6.22 -1.47
C PRO A 109 8.27 6.79 -2.70
N LEU A 110 8.93 7.69 -3.43
CA LEU A 110 8.38 8.33 -4.63
C LEU A 110 8.41 7.39 -5.85
N LEU A 111 7.87 7.81 -6.99
CA LEU A 111 7.99 7.04 -8.24
C LEU A 111 9.40 7.15 -8.81
N PHE A 112 9.84 6.15 -9.58
CA PHE A 112 11.13 6.18 -10.29
C PHE A 112 11.34 7.45 -11.12
N LYS A 113 10.27 7.97 -11.75
CA LYS A 113 10.32 9.23 -12.53
C LYS A 113 10.81 10.45 -11.74
N TYR A 114 10.80 10.39 -10.41
CA TYR A 114 11.27 11.47 -9.55
C TYR A 114 12.70 11.27 -9.06
N LEU A 115 13.32 10.10 -9.29
CA LEU A 115 14.73 9.87 -8.93
C LEU A 115 15.65 10.82 -9.68
N GLU A 116 15.40 11.04 -10.98
CA GLU A 116 16.23 11.93 -11.81
C GLU A 116 16.21 13.40 -11.36
N ARG A 117 15.33 13.77 -10.44
CA ARG A 117 15.19 15.13 -9.92
C ARG A 117 16.03 15.40 -8.66
N TYR A 118 16.68 14.37 -8.10
CA TYR A 118 17.44 14.42 -6.85
C TYR A 118 18.74 13.63 -6.95
#